data_AF-A0A0A9CJ33-F1
#
_entry.id   AF-A0A0A9CJ33-F1
#
_cell.length_a   1.000
_cell.length_b   1.000
_cell.length_c   1.000
_cell.angle_alpha   90.00
_cell.angle_beta   90.00
_cell.angle_gamma   90.00
#
_symmetry.space_group_name_H-M   'P 1'
#
loop_
_entity.id
_entity.type
_entity.pdbx_description
1 polymer ?
#
loop_
_entity_poly.entity_id
_entity_poly.type
_entity_poly.pdbx_seq_one_letter_code
_entity_poly.pdbx_strand_id
1 'polypeptide(L)'
;MDAAQASDDKSNFAVNGVEVSTVRLVGRILNKVERVTDVAFILDDGTGRIDVNRWENESSDTKEMADVNDGNYVIVNGGLKGFQGKRHVVAYSVR
;
A
#
# COMPACT_ATOMS: atom_id res chain seq x y z
N MET A 1 20.23 24.89 -9.76
CA MET A 1 20.48 23.45 -9.52
C MET A 1 19.15 22.78 -9.70
N ASP A 2 18.87 22.32 -10.91
CA ASP A 2 17.61 21.66 -11.23
C ASP A 2 17.63 20.27 -10.61
N ALA A 3 16.84 20.06 -9.55
CA ALA A 3 16.56 18.74 -9.05
C ALA A 3 15.73 18.02 -10.11
N ALA A 4 16.36 17.09 -10.84
CA ALA A 4 15.66 16.17 -11.71
C ALA A 4 14.65 15.40 -10.84
N GLN A 5 13.38 15.76 -10.97
CA GLN A 5 12.27 14.97 -10.47
C GLN A 5 12.29 13.67 -11.28
N ALA A 6 13.00 12.67 -10.79
CA ALA A 6 13.00 11.33 -11.35
C ALA A 6 11.59 10.79 -11.21
N SER A 7 10.80 10.92 -12.28
CA SER A 7 9.47 10.35 -12.41
C SER A 7 9.60 8.83 -12.58
N ASP A 8 9.97 8.15 -11.48
CA ASP A 8 9.86 6.70 -11.31
C ASP A 8 8.37 6.28 -11.14
N ASP A 9 7.45 7.25 -11.14
CA ASP A 9 6.00 7.10 -10.98
C ASP A 9 5.31 6.23 -12.04
N LYS A 10 5.99 5.95 -13.15
CA LYS A 10 5.46 5.15 -14.26
C LYS A 10 6.17 3.79 -14.36
N SER A 11 6.32 3.12 -13.23
CA SER A 11 6.62 1.69 -13.21
C SER A 11 5.45 0.93 -13.85
N ASN A 12 5.61 0.50 -15.11
CA ASN A 12 4.67 -0.38 -15.79
C ASN A 12 4.78 -1.78 -15.20
N PHE A 13 3.96 -2.10 -14.21
CA PHE A 13 3.87 -3.46 -13.70
C PHE A 13 3.11 -4.31 -14.71
N ALA A 14 3.62 -5.51 -14.97
CA ALA A 14 2.92 -6.49 -15.78
C ALA A 14 2.90 -7.84 -15.09
N VAL A 15 1.73 -8.49 -15.11
CA VAL A 15 1.56 -9.88 -14.69
C VAL A 15 1.16 -10.67 -15.93
N ASN A 16 1.99 -11.63 -16.34
CA ASN A 16 1.78 -12.42 -17.56
C ASN A 16 1.59 -11.55 -18.82
N GLY A 17 2.32 -10.43 -18.91
CA GLY A 17 2.24 -9.48 -20.02
C GLY A 17 1.05 -8.52 -19.97
N VAL A 18 0.17 -8.63 -18.95
CA VAL A 18 -0.95 -7.71 -18.74
C VAL A 18 -0.53 -6.60 -17.78
N GLU A 19 -0.69 -5.35 -18.21
CA GLU A 19 -0.38 -4.18 -17.38
C GLU A 19 -1.30 -4.09 -16.17
N VAL A 20 -0.72 -3.82 -14.99
CA VAL A 20 -1.43 -3.72 -13.72
C VAL A 20 -1.11 -2.38 -13.08
N SER A 21 -2.15 -1.60 -12.78
CA SER A 21 -2.04 -0.34 -12.06
C SER A 21 -2.66 -0.41 -10.67
N THR A 22 -3.81 -1.07 -10.54
CA THR A 22 -4.56 -1.23 -9.29
C THR A 22 -4.67 -2.70 -8.90
N VAL A 23 -4.72 -2.93 -7.60
CA VAL A 23 -4.81 -4.27 -7.01
C VAL A 23 -5.83 -4.31 -5.88
N ARG A 24 -6.42 -5.49 -5.70
CA ARG A 24 -7.19 -5.84 -4.52
C ARG A 24 -6.53 -7.07 -3.89
N LEU A 25 -6.00 -6.91 -2.69
CA LEU A 25 -5.26 -7.94 -1.98
C LEU A 25 -5.99 -8.31 -0.70
N VAL A 26 -5.85 -9.57 -0.29
CA VAL A 26 -6.38 -10.09 0.97
C VAL A 26 -5.23 -10.72 1.73
N GLY A 27 -5.02 -10.32 2.97
CA GLY A 27 -3.91 -10.84 3.75
C GLY A 27 -3.94 -10.40 5.20
N ARG A 28 -3.01 -10.94 5.97
CA ARG A 28 -2.83 -10.60 7.38
C ARG A 28 -1.92 -9.39 7.51
N ILE A 29 -2.31 -8.46 8.37
CA ILE A 29 -1.50 -7.30 8.71
C ILE A 29 -0.38 -7.69 9.66
N LEU A 30 0.81 -7.16 9.40
CA LEU A 30 2.00 -7.28 10.23
C LEU A 30 2.67 -5.91 10.35
N ASN A 31 3.28 -5.64 11.50
CA ASN A 31 4.13 -4.48 11.74
C ASN A 31 3.44 -3.15 11.42
N LYS A 32 2.19 -2.96 11.85
CA LYS A 32 1.47 -1.70 11.72
C LYS A 32 2.22 -0.58 12.46
N VAL A 33 2.44 0.52 11.75
CA VAL A 33 3.04 1.75 12.27
C VAL A 33 2.13 2.92 11.90
N GLU A 34 1.56 3.54 12.92
CA GLU A 34 0.77 4.76 12.76
C GLU A 34 1.67 5.99 12.88
N ARG A 35 1.48 6.95 11.97
CA ARG A 35 2.15 8.24 11.94
C ARG A 35 1.09 9.32 11.77
N VAL A 36 1.51 10.56 11.92
CA VAL A 36 0.59 11.72 11.83
C VAL A 36 -0.09 11.81 10.46
N THR A 37 0.59 11.41 9.39
CA THR A 37 0.11 11.56 8.01
C THR A 37 -0.36 10.27 7.36
N ASP A 38 0.03 9.13 7.90
CA ASP A 38 -0.15 7.83 7.26
C ASP A 38 -0.08 6.67 8.24
N VAL A 39 -0.68 5.56 7.84
CA VAL A 39 -0.50 4.26 8.45
C VAL A 39 0.23 3.34 7.48
N ALA A 40 1.35 2.80 7.91
CA ALA A 40 2.15 1.85 7.15
C ALA A 40 2.09 0.46 7.78
N PHE A 41 2.01 -0.58 6.96
CA PHE A 41 2.03 -1.96 7.42
C PHE A 41 2.49 -2.93 6.33
N ILE A 42 2.74 -4.18 6.69
CA ILE A 42 3.02 -5.27 5.76
C ILE A 42 1.76 -6.13 5.63
N LEU A 43 1.37 -6.45 4.40
CA LEU A 43 0.32 -7.42 4.11
C LEU A 43 0.96 -8.75 3.71
N ASP A 44 0.59 -9.83 4.40
CA ASP A 44 1.04 -11.21 4.12
C ASP A 44 -0.15 -12.08 3.72
N ASP A 45 -0.16 -12.60 2.50
CA ASP A 45 -1.22 -13.47 1.98
C ASP A 45 -0.84 -14.96 1.94
N GLY A 46 0.33 -15.31 2.49
CA GLY A 46 0.90 -16.66 2.44
C GLY A 46 1.64 -17.00 1.15
N THR A 47 1.52 -16.19 0.10
CA THR A 47 2.30 -16.30 -1.15
C THR A 47 3.45 -15.31 -1.18
N GLY A 48 3.31 -14.19 -0.48
CA GLY A 48 4.33 -13.17 -0.36
C GLY A 48 3.94 -12.07 0.62
N ARG A 49 4.83 -11.08 0.72
CA ARG A 49 4.65 -9.90 1.57
C ARG A 49 4.84 -8.64 0.75
N ILE A 50 4.03 -7.63 1.05
CA ILE A 50 4.14 -6.31 0.41
C ILE A 50 3.93 -5.19 1.42
N ASP A 51 4.70 -4.12 1.26
CA ASP A 51 4.53 -2.89 2.03
C ASP A 51 3.27 -2.17 1.54
N VAL A 52 2.44 -1.72 2.48
CA VAL A 52 1.23 -0.95 2.24
C VAL A 52 1.32 0.37 2.99
N ASN A 53 0.97 1.46 2.31
CA ASN A 53 0.82 2.78 2.92
C ASN A 53 -0.60 3.29 2.71
N ARG A 54 -1.27 3.71 3.79
CA ARG A 54 -2.58 4.37 3.78
C ARG A 54 -2.41 5.80 4.30
N TRP A 55 -2.58 6.78 3.41
CA TRP A 55 -2.59 8.19 3.80
C TRP A 55 -3.87 8.53 4.55
N GLU A 56 -3.74 9.33 5.61
CA GLU A 56 -4.86 9.91 6.37
C GLU A 56 -5.13 11.32 5.85
N ASN A 57 -6.00 11.43 4.84
CA ASN A 57 -6.35 12.73 4.25
C ASN A 57 -7.55 13.36 4.96
N GLU A 58 -8.48 12.54 5.46
CA GLU A 58 -9.69 12.98 6.14
C GLU A 58 -9.97 12.13 7.39
N SER A 59 -10.76 12.68 8.32
CA SER A 59 -11.09 12.00 9.59
C SER A 59 -11.75 10.61 9.45
N SER A 60 -12.33 10.30 8.30
CA SER A 60 -12.85 8.98 7.94
C SER A 60 -11.73 7.94 7.73
N ASP A 61 -10.60 8.34 7.19
CA ASP A 61 -9.44 7.47 6.95
C ASP A 61 -8.85 6.98 8.29
N THR A 62 -8.75 7.88 9.26
CA THR A 62 -8.28 7.57 10.63
C THR A 62 -9.19 6.55 11.31
N LYS A 63 -10.52 6.65 11.12
CA LYS A 63 -11.48 5.68 11.68
C LYS A 63 -11.32 4.29 11.07
N GLU A 64 -11.08 4.21 9.76
CA GLU A 64 -10.90 2.95 9.05
C GLU A 64 -9.71 2.16 9.62
N MET A 65 -8.58 2.85 9.87
CA MET A 65 -7.37 2.21 10.37
C MET A 65 -7.36 1.97 11.89
N ALA A 66 -8.17 2.70 12.67
CA ALA A 66 -8.23 2.56 14.13
C ALA A 66 -8.69 1.17 14.60
N ASP A 67 -9.62 0.56 13.87
CA ASP A 67 -10.18 -0.76 14.23
C ASP A 67 -9.31 -1.94 13.74
N VAL A 68 -8.28 -1.64 12.95
CA VAL A 68 -7.46 -2.63 12.26
C VAL A 68 -6.10 -2.78 12.96
N ASN A 69 -5.75 -4.00 13.35
CA ASN A 69 -4.55 -4.29 14.14
C ASN A 69 -3.71 -5.42 13.52
N ASP A 70 -2.45 -5.51 13.97
CA ASP A 70 -1.58 -6.64 13.64
C ASP A 70 -2.26 -7.98 13.93
N GLY A 71 -2.16 -8.91 12.98
CA GLY A 71 -2.82 -10.20 13.04
C GLY A 71 -4.23 -10.24 12.45
N ASN A 72 -4.89 -9.09 12.20
CA ASN A 72 -6.15 -9.07 11.48
C ASN A 72 -5.95 -9.39 10.00
N TYR A 73 -6.94 -10.08 9.42
CA TYR A 73 -7.06 -10.21 7.97
C TYR A 73 -7.84 -9.02 7.43
N VAL A 74 -7.33 -8.42 6.37
CA VAL A 74 -7.96 -7.28 5.71
C VAL A 74 -8.00 -7.44 4.21
N ILE A 75 -8.88 -6.66 3.59
CA ILE A 75 -8.95 -6.41 2.16
C ILE A 75 -8.36 -5.04 1.88
N VAL A 76 -7.27 -4.98 1.14
CA VAL A 76 -6.63 -3.74 0.69
C VAL A 76 -7.00 -3.49 -0.77
N ASN A 77 -7.56 -2.32 -1.07
CA ASN A 77 -7.68 -1.82 -2.44
C ASN A 77 -6.69 -0.67 -2.62
N GLY A 78 -5.82 -0.73 -3.63
CA GLY A 78 -4.79 0.28 -3.82
C GLY A 78 -4.11 0.27 -5.17
N GLY A 79 -3.26 1.28 -5.38
CA GLY A 79 -2.39 1.38 -6.55
C GLY A 79 -1.04 0.70 -6.29
N LEU A 80 -0.58 -0.12 -7.23
CA LEU A 80 0.76 -0.71 -7.18
C LEU A 80 1.78 0.32 -7.66
N LYS A 81 2.81 0.57 -6.85
CA LYS A 81 3.82 1.60 -7.09
C LYS A 81 5.23 1.05 -6.91
N GLY A 82 6.15 1.60 -7.69
CA GLY A 82 7.58 1.31 -7.62
C GLY A 82 8.31 2.53 -7.08
N PHE A 83 9.25 2.31 -6.16
CA PHE A 83 10.19 3.35 -5.76
C PHE A 83 11.53 2.71 -5.44
N GLN A 84 12.59 3.12 -6.14
CA GLN A 84 13.94 2.59 -5.95
C GLN A 84 14.00 1.04 -6.02
N GLY A 85 13.28 0.46 -6.97
CA GLY A 85 13.23 -0.99 -7.19
C GLY A 85 12.38 -1.78 -6.19
N LYS A 86 11.75 -1.13 -5.20
CA LYS A 86 10.81 -1.78 -4.28
C LYS A 86 9.37 -1.52 -4.71
N ARG A 87 8.55 -2.57 -4.65
CA ARG A 87 7.12 -2.51 -4.92
C ARG A 87 6.36 -2.32 -3.63
N HIS A 88 5.39 -1.42 -3.63
CA HIS A 88 4.49 -1.17 -2.51
C HIS A 88 3.09 -0.83 -3.02
N VAL A 89 2.10 -0.93 -2.13
CA VAL A 89 0.72 -0.53 -2.42
C VAL A 89 0.42 0.77 -1.71
N VAL A 90 -0.09 1.76 -2.45
CA VAL A 90 -0.75 2.93 -1.87
C VAL A 90 -2.23 2.61 -1.75
N ALA A 91 -2.70 2.42 -0.53
CA ALA A 91 -4.07 1.99 -0.24
C ALA A 91 -5.06 3.16 -0.35
N TYR A 92 -6.17 2.90 -1.03
CA TYR A 92 -7.35 3.77 -1.09
C TYR A 92 -8.38 3.38 -0.01
N SER A 93 -8.37 2.10 0.41
CA SER A 93 -9.21 1.57 1.49
C SER A 93 -8.63 0.28 2.06
N VAL A 94 -8.94 0.01 3.33
CA VAL A 94 -8.55 -1.17 4.11
C VAL A 94 -9.77 -1.61 4.93
N ARG A 95 -10.25 -2.84 4.75
CA ARG A 95 -11.47 -3.34 5.41
C ARG A 95 -11.28 -4.70 6.04
#